data_AF-A0A929DGI8-F1
#
_entry.id   AF-A0A929DGI8-F1
#
_cell.length_a   1.000
_cell.length_b   1.000
_cell.length_c   1.000
_cell.angle_alpha   90.00
_cell.angle_beta   90.00
_cell.angle_gamma   90.00
#
_symmetry.space_group_name_H-M   'P 1'
#
loop_
_entity.id
_entity.type
_entity.pdbx_description
1 polymer ?
#
loop_
_entity_poly.entity_id
_entity_poly.type
_entity_poly.pdbx_seq_one_letter_code
_entity_poly.pdbx_strand_id
1 'polypeptide(L)'
;LNGARAYDWIYDYLSEDERSAIRDMLVIRGEQAFSRWQSRNYHYKPYSSHITRLVNYMSQVGVILYGEADEAEKWLGYLIPIVTTFYPPWGGRDGGYSEGPSYWMMYFNYMLQSAHCIQSAMGLDILKKEFYRNNGWYKIYAYPWYGAMRPFGDTGIGNYWPADKMNLYRLASIFNNSYYRWRADMSRPGEMPVAETIIPTGIMSFFWLDEGADAVKPVPPDNLPGSRLFRDIGLVAFHEDIGNPDETYFLLKSSPYGSWSHIHADQNSFYIQGFGEALAIQSGYYPHYGHPHHKEWTWETHAHNSILIDGVGQKTRDRASRGKIIAFRTGNGEPGSVDYAAGNATAAYSGRLNKFIRHVYYHRPKDFLIIDELEAPEPVRYDWLLHSLEKMEIDKKNKEVTIRKGQAILVLKFLFPEDLEFSQTNKFITEPGLSYPEGYAYPDQWHLRVSTLNKSKAASFIVRMKVRSVKNQKLMSSEEYP
;
A
#
# COMPACT_ATOMS: atom_id res chain seq x y z
N LEU A 1 -19.32 -16.86 10.17
CA LEU A 1 -18.06 -17.64 10.21
C LEU A 1 -17.90 -18.40 11.51
N ASN A 2 -17.90 -17.74 12.67
CA ASN A 2 -17.77 -18.43 13.96
C ASN A 2 -18.82 -19.54 14.15
N GLY A 3 -20.06 -19.31 13.71
CA GLY A 3 -21.11 -20.34 13.75
C GLY A 3 -20.83 -21.59 12.92
N ALA A 4 -20.18 -21.46 11.75
CA ALA A 4 -19.84 -22.63 10.92
C ALA A 4 -18.73 -23.47 11.58
N ARG A 5 -17.68 -22.83 12.10
CA ARG A 5 -16.63 -23.55 12.84
C ARG A 5 -17.14 -24.19 14.12
N ALA A 6 -18.04 -23.50 14.83
CA ALA A 6 -18.69 -24.08 16.00
C ALA A 6 -19.45 -25.34 15.60
N TYR A 7 -20.30 -25.27 14.56
CA TYR A 7 -21.04 -26.41 14.04
C TYR A 7 -20.15 -27.61 13.75
N ASP A 8 -19.03 -27.40 13.03
CA ASP A 8 -18.03 -28.43 12.72
C ASP A 8 -17.42 -29.06 13.98
N TRP A 9 -17.01 -28.26 14.96
CA TRP A 9 -16.27 -28.77 16.13
C TRP A 9 -17.13 -29.40 17.22
N ILE A 10 -18.39 -29.00 17.34
CA ILE A 10 -19.31 -29.59 18.32
C ILE A 10 -20.34 -30.53 17.66
N TYR A 11 -20.12 -30.88 16.39
CA TYR A 11 -21.06 -31.65 15.58
C TYR A 11 -21.61 -32.91 16.28
N ASP A 12 -20.71 -33.67 16.91
CA ASP A 12 -21.03 -34.91 17.62
C ASP A 12 -21.84 -34.70 18.91
N TYR A 13 -21.85 -33.49 19.46
CA TYR A 13 -22.61 -33.11 20.66
C TYR A 13 -23.99 -32.54 20.35
N LEU A 14 -24.26 -32.24 19.08
CA LEU A 14 -25.55 -31.72 18.64
C LEU A 14 -26.52 -32.88 18.41
N SER A 15 -27.78 -32.68 18.79
CA SER A 15 -28.88 -33.51 18.33
C SER A 15 -29.11 -33.35 16.83
N GLU A 16 -29.82 -34.28 16.20
CA GLU A 16 -30.13 -34.16 14.77
C GLU A 16 -30.99 -32.93 14.46
N ASP A 17 -31.92 -32.57 15.34
CA ASP A 17 -32.76 -31.38 15.18
C ASP A 17 -31.91 -30.09 15.23
N GLU A 18 -30.95 -30.01 16.15
CA GLU A 18 -30.01 -28.89 16.23
C GLU A 18 -29.11 -28.85 14.99
N ARG A 19 -28.62 -30.01 14.52
CA ARG A 19 -27.81 -30.09 13.31
C ARG A 19 -28.58 -29.60 12.10
N SER A 20 -29.81 -30.07 11.92
CA SER A 20 -30.66 -29.63 10.81
C SER A 20 -30.93 -28.13 10.86
N ALA A 21 -31.28 -27.59 12.03
CA ALA A 21 -31.55 -26.16 12.18
C ALA A 21 -30.32 -25.29 11.83
N ILE A 22 -29.12 -25.71 12.24
CA ILE A 22 -27.88 -25.00 11.94
C ILE A 22 -27.51 -25.15 10.46
N ARG A 23 -27.59 -26.37 9.90
CA ARG A 23 -27.35 -26.65 8.48
C ARG A 23 -28.25 -25.80 7.59
N ASP A 24 -29.56 -25.78 7.85
CA ASP A 24 -30.52 -24.99 7.07
C ASP A 24 -30.19 -23.49 7.10
N MET A 25 -29.82 -22.96 8.27
CA MET A 25 -29.36 -21.58 8.39
C MET A 25 -28.08 -21.33 7.58
N LEU A 26 -27.09 -22.22 7.66
CA LEU A 26 -25.84 -22.11 6.91
C LEU A 26 -26.08 -22.19 5.41
N VAL A 27 -27.00 -23.04 4.94
CA VAL A 27 -27.42 -23.14 3.54
C VAL A 27 -28.03 -21.83 3.05
N ILE A 28 -28.99 -21.26 3.80
CA ILE A 28 -29.60 -19.97 3.45
C ILE A 28 -28.53 -18.86 3.33
N ARG A 29 -27.58 -18.81 4.27
CA ARG A 29 -26.50 -17.81 4.23
C ARG A 29 -25.48 -18.07 3.12
N GLY A 30 -25.18 -19.33 2.82
CA GLY A 30 -24.32 -19.76 1.73
C GLY A 30 -24.90 -19.36 0.38
N GLU A 31 -26.18 -19.64 0.12
CA GLU A 31 -26.88 -19.23 -1.10
C GLU A 31 -26.92 -17.71 -1.25
N GLN A 32 -27.14 -16.95 -0.17
CA GLN A 32 -27.07 -15.48 -0.20
C GLN A 32 -25.68 -14.97 -0.64
N ALA A 33 -24.61 -15.58 -0.14
CA ALA A 33 -23.24 -15.23 -0.53
C ALA A 33 -22.92 -15.67 -1.97
N PHE A 34 -23.38 -16.85 -2.38
CA PHE A 34 -23.20 -17.37 -3.73
C PHE A 34 -23.94 -16.52 -4.78
N SER A 35 -25.18 -16.15 -4.52
CA SER A 35 -25.98 -15.24 -5.35
C SER A 35 -25.29 -13.87 -5.50
N ARG A 36 -24.61 -13.37 -4.45
CA ARG A 36 -23.79 -12.14 -4.53
C ARG A 36 -22.59 -12.30 -5.46
N TRP A 37 -21.95 -13.46 -5.53
CA TRP A 37 -20.89 -13.71 -6.52
C TRP A 37 -21.41 -13.70 -7.94
N GLN A 38 -22.54 -14.36 -8.18
CA GLN A 38 -23.15 -14.46 -9.50
C GLN A 38 -23.63 -13.09 -9.99
N SER A 39 -24.39 -12.36 -9.17
CA SER A 39 -24.90 -11.02 -9.53
C SER A 39 -23.79 -9.98 -9.78
N ARG A 40 -22.61 -10.19 -9.19
CA ARG A 40 -21.42 -9.35 -9.39
C ARG A 40 -20.46 -9.90 -10.43
N ASN A 41 -20.77 -11.03 -11.08
CA ASN A 41 -19.97 -11.60 -12.15
C ASN A 41 -18.50 -11.83 -11.74
N TYR A 42 -18.30 -12.33 -10.51
CA TYR A 42 -16.99 -12.32 -9.87
C TYR A 42 -15.90 -13.09 -10.65
N HIS A 43 -16.27 -14.18 -11.35
CA HIS A 43 -15.36 -15.00 -12.15
C HIS A 43 -14.69 -14.27 -13.32
N TYR A 44 -15.22 -13.12 -13.78
CA TYR A 44 -14.56 -12.27 -14.79
C TYR A 44 -14.45 -10.79 -14.42
N LYS A 45 -15.08 -10.35 -13.32
CA LYS A 45 -14.95 -8.99 -12.74
C LYS A 45 -14.49 -9.06 -11.27
N PRO A 46 -13.27 -9.53 -10.97
CA PRO A 46 -12.88 -9.85 -9.60
C PRO A 46 -12.48 -8.63 -8.74
N TYR A 47 -12.62 -7.41 -9.26
CA TYR A 47 -12.10 -6.20 -8.62
C TYR A 47 -13.13 -5.55 -7.69
N SER A 48 -13.59 -6.33 -6.71
CA SER A 48 -14.39 -5.83 -5.58
C SER A 48 -13.96 -6.54 -4.31
N SER A 49 -13.40 -5.82 -3.34
CA SER A 49 -12.81 -6.41 -2.13
C SER A 49 -13.87 -7.11 -1.27
N HIS A 50 -15.07 -6.51 -1.15
CA HIS A 50 -16.19 -7.12 -0.42
C HIS A 50 -16.75 -8.39 -1.07
N ILE A 51 -16.59 -8.54 -2.37
CA ILE A 51 -16.98 -9.77 -3.09
C ILE A 51 -15.83 -10.79 -3.05
N THR A 52 -14.58 -10.32 -3.12
CA THR A 52 -13.37 -11.12 -3.00
C THR A 52 -13.26 -11.81 -1.64
N ARG A 53 -13.66 -11.13 -0.55
CA ARG A 53 -13.63 -11.71 0.80
C ARG A 53 -14.59 -12.88 0.98
N LEU A 54 -15.62 -13.01 0.14
CA LEU A 54 -16.54 -14.15 0.20
C LEU A 54 -15.81 -15.47 -0.08
N VAL A 55 -14.63 -15.46 -0.72
CA VAL A 55 -13.80 -16.67 -0.89
C VAL A 55 -13.50 -17.31 0.47
N ASN A 56 -13.26 -16.49 1.50
CA ASN A 56 -13.03 -17.00 2.83
C ASN A 56 -14.28 -17.57 3.51
N TYR A 57 -15.44 -16.98 3.24
CA TYR A 57 -16.69 -17.46 3.83
C TYR A 57 -17.14 -18.75 3.18
N MET A 58 -17.10 -18.78 1.85
CA MET A 58 -17.57 -19.91 1.06
C MET A 58 -16.61 -21.10 1.07
N SER A 59 -15.30 -20.88 1.26
CA SER A 59 -14.36 -22.01 1.47
C SER A 59 -14.70 -22.75 2.75
N GLN A 60 -14.97 -22.03 3.84
CA GLN A 60 -15.29 -22.64 5.13
C GLN A 60 -16.68 -23.27 5.13
N VAL A 61 -17.72 -22.53 4.74
CA VAL A 61 -19.10 -23.05 4.74
C VAL A 61 -19.27 -24.19 3.72
N GLY A 62 -18.66 -24.06 2.54
CA GLY A 62 -18.72 -25.12 1.52
C GLY A 62 -18.02 -26.40 1.97
N VAL A 63 -16.85 -26.30 2.61
CA VAL A 63 -16.15 -27.49 3.14
C VAL A 63 -16.96 -28.15 4.25
N ILE A 64 -17.48 -27.38 5.22
CA ILE A 64 -18.18 -27.91 6.39
C ILE A 64 -19.48 -28.62 6.00
N LEU A 65 -20.19 -28.11 4.99
CA LEU A 65 -21.44 -28.72 4.52
C LEU A 65 -21.24 -29.76 3.41
N TYR A 66 -20.00 -30.07 3.02
CA TYR A 66 -19.74 -31.03 1.96
C TYR A 66 -20.16 -32.44 2.39
N GLY A 67 -21.10 -33.04 1.64
CA GLY A 67 -21.70 -34.33 1.99
C GLY A 67 -22.94 -34.24 2.88
N GLU A 68 -23.27 -33.04 3.39
CA GLU A 68 -24.49 -32.78 4.16
C GLU A 68 -25.53 -31.93 3.42
N ALA A 69 -25.09 -31.10 2.46
CA ALA A 69 -25.97 -30.28 1.64
C ALA A 69 -25.49 -30.25 0.18
N ASP A 70 -26.40 -30.48 -0.76
CA ASP A 70 -26.10 -30.51 -2.21
C ASP A 70 -25.53 -29.15 -2.70
N GLU A 71 -25.91 -28.04 -2.06
CA GLU A 71 -25.41 -26.71 -2.40
C GLU A 71 -23.91 -26.55 -2.15
N ALA A 72 -23.34 -27.32 -1.23
CA ALA A 72 -21.92 -27.25 -0.90
C ALA A 72 -21.05 -27.61 -2.11
N GLU A 73 -21.40 -28.67 -2.84
CA GLU A 73 -20.69 -29.08 -4.06
C GLU A 73 -20.76 -27.99 -5.13
N LYS A 74 -21.94 -27.39 -5.33
CA LYS A 74 -22.14 -26.26 -6.24
C LYS A 74 -21.23 -25.07 -5.88
N TRP A 75 -21.15 -24.68 -4.61
CA TRP A 75 -20.32 -23.55 -4.20
C TRP A 75 -18.83 -23.84 -4.35
N LEU A 76 -18.39 -25.02 -3.93
CA LEU A 76 -16.99 -25.44 -4.03
C LEU A 76 -16.57 -25.60 -5.50
N GLY A 77 -17.43 -26.15 -6.35
CA GLY A 77 -17.20 -26.25 -7.79
C GLY A 77 -16.98 -24.90 -8.47
N TYR A 78 -17.57 -23.82 -7.95
CA TYR A 78 -17.30 -22.45 -8.40
C TYR A 78 -16.05 -21.83 -7.76
N LEU A 79 -15.83 -22.09 -6.47
CA LEU A 79 -14.74 -21.52 -5.67
C LEU A 79 -13.37 -22.06 -6.08
N ILE A 80 -13.24 -23.37 -6.29
CA ILE A 80 -11.95 -24.02 -6.56
C ILE A 80 -11.29 -23.48 -7.84
N PRO A 81 -11.99 -23.32 -8.98
CA PRO A 81 -11.44 -22.66 -10.15
C PRO A 81 -10.95 -21.23 -9.88
N ILE A 82 -11.65 -20.46 -9.03
CA ILE A 82 -11.24 -19.10 -8.68
C ILE A 82 -9.91 -19.09 -7.92
N VAL A 83 -9.82 -19.89 -6.85
CA VAL A 83 -8.62 -19.91 -5.98
C VAL A 83 -7.40 -20.49 -6.68
N THR A 84 -7.59 -21.37 -7.66
CA THR A 84 -6.51 -21.97 -8.46
C THR A 84 -6.12 -21.12 -9.66
N THR A 85 -7.02 -20.27 -10.19
CA THR A 85 -6.75 -19.47 -11.39
C THR A 85 -6.24 -18.06 -11.06
N PHE A 86 -7.13 -17.09 -10.79
CA PHE A 86 -6.76 -15.67 -10.73
C PHE A 86 -6.67 -15.11 -9.31
N TYR A 87 -7.14 -15.84 -8.28
CA TYR A 87 -7.14 -15.32 -6.92
C TYR A 87 -5.72 -15.29 -6.32
N PRO A 88 -5.39 -14.22 -5.55
CA PRO A 88 -6.17 -13.00 -5.39
C PRO A 88 -5.97 -12.01 -6.55
N PRO A 89 -7.00 -11.20 -6.89
CA PRO A 89 -6.93 -10.28 -8.04
C PRO A 89 -6.12 -9.01 -7.78
N TRP A 90 -5.79 -8.71 -6.52
CA TRP A 90 -5.15 -7.46 -6.08
C TRP A 90 -3.63 -7.54 -5.98
N GLY A 91 -3.02 -8.58 -6.52
CA GLY A 91 -1.57 -8.76 -6.53
C GLY A 91 -1.15 -9.72 -7.62
N GLY A 92 0.16 -9.94 -7.71
CA GLY A 92 0.74 -10.82 -8.72
C GLY A 92 1.93 -11.62 -8.19
N ARG A 93 2.71 -12.16 -9.11
CA ARG A 93 3.81 -13.09 -8.82
C ARG A 93 4.90 -12.46 -7.95
N ASP A 94 5.09 -11.15 -8.04
CA ASP A 94 6.07 -10.41 -7.22
C ASP A 94 5.70 -10.24 -5.74
N GLY A 95 4.46 -10.59 -5.37
CA GLY A 95 3.93 -10.51 -4.01
C GLY A 95 3.34 -9.16 -3.61
N GLY A 96 3.31 -8.15 -4.48
CA GLY A 96 2.71 -6.85 -4.16
C GLY A 96 1.20 -6.95 -3.89
N TYR A 97 0.65 -5.98 -3.14
CA TYR A 97 -0.80 -5.88 -2.89
C TYR A 97 -1.33 -4.47 -3.15
N SER A 98 -2.13 -4.32 -4.21
CA SER A 98 -2.48 -3.03 -4.81
C SER A 98 -3.39 -2.16 -3.95
N GLU A 99 -4.24 -2.75 -3.10
CA GLU A 99 -5.18 -1.99 -2.24
C GLU A 99 -4.51 -1.37 -1.00
N GLY A 100 -3.19 -1.45 -0.89
CA GLY A 100 -2.44 -0.84 0.20
C GLY A 100 -2.26 -1.74 1.42
N PRO A 101 -1.51 -1.26 2.42
CA PRO A 101 -0.98 -2.05 3.52
C PRO A 101 -2.04 -2.50 4.53
N SER A 102 -3.08 -1.72 4.73
CA SER A 102 -4.16 -2.01 5.70
C SER A 102 -5.12 -3.05 5.15
N TYR A 103 -5.42 -2.97 3.86
CA TYR A 103 -6.21 -3.98 3.18
C TYR A 103 -5.44 -5.28 2.97
N TRP A 104 -4.12 -5.20 2.76
CA TRP A 104 -3.25 -6.36 2.83
C TRP A 104 -3.38 -7.05 4.18
N MET A 105 -3.23 -6.30 5.28
CA MET A 105 -3.28 -6.83 6.65
C MET A 105 -4.54 -7.67 6.83
N MET A 106 -5.72 -7.08 6.60
CA MET A 106 -7.01 -7.74 6.81
C MET A 106 -7.30 -8.86 5.81
N TYR A 107 -7.27 -8.57 4.51
CA TYR A 107 -7.74 -9.52 3.50
C TYR A 107 -6.75 -10.65 3.24
N PHE A 108 -5.45 -10.41 3.37
CA PHE A 108 -4.47 -11.49 3.25
C PHE A 108 -4.61 -12.52 4.37
N ASN A 109 -4.99 -12.08 5.58
CA ASN A 109 -5.29 -13.01 6.67
C ASN A 109 -6.46 -13.94 6.30
N TYR A 110 -7.53 -13.41 5.70
CA TYR A 110 -8.64 -14.23 5.20
C TYR A 110 -8.18 -15.19 4.10
N MET A 111 -7.24 -14.79 3.25
CA MET A 111 -6.65 -15.68 2.24
C MET A 111 -5.92 -16.86 2.89
N LEU A 112 -5.09 -16.61 3.92
CA LEU A 112 -4.37 -17.66 4.65
C LEU A 112 -5.33 -18.63 5.35
N GLN A 113 -6.41 -18.13 5.95
CA GLN A 113 -7.44 -18.98 6.56
C GLN A 113 -8.17 -19.85 5.53
N SER A 114 -8.47 -19.28 4.35
CA SER A 114 -9.10 -20.03 3.25
C SER A 114 -8.18 -21.13 2.75
N ALA A 115 -6.90 -20.81 2.57
CA ALA A 115 -5.89 -21.77 2.14
C ALA A 115 -5.72 -22.92 3.14
N HIS A 116 -5.66 -22.61 4.44
CA HIS A 116 -5.60 -23.63 5.48
C HIS A 116 -6.83 -24.55 5.45
N CYS A 117 -8.04 -23.99 5.35
CA CYS A 117 -9.28 -24.75 5.27
C CYS A 117 -9.30 -25.69 4.05
N ILE A 118 -9.00 -25.17 2.86
CA ILE A 118 -8.98 -25.94 1.61
C ILE A 118 -7.90 -27.02 1.65
N GLN A 119 -6.70 -26.70 2.14
CA GLN A 119 -5.62 -27.68 2.25
C GLN A 119 -5.97 -28.80 3.23
N SER A 120 -6.54 -28.46 4.39
CA SER A 120 -6.92 -29.43 5.42
C SER A 120 -8.00 -30.40 4.94
N ALA A 121 -9.03 -29.90 4.25
CA ALA A 121 -10.17 -30.71 3.83
C ALA A 121 -9.96 -31.43 2.49
N MET A 122 -9.21 -30.84 1.57
CA MET A 122 -9.11 -31.33 0.18
C MET A 122 -7.70 -31.74 -0.23
N GLY A 123 -6.68 -31.52 0.59
CA GLY A 123 -5.28 -31.70 0.22
C GLY A 123 -4.76 -30.72 -0.84
N LEU A 124 -5.57 -29.71 -1.22
CA LEU A 124 -5.21 -28.72 -2.24
C LEU A 124 -4.45 -27.55 -1.62
N ASP A 125 -3.15 -27.49 -1.90
CA ASP A 125 -2.28 -26.40 -1.44
C ASP A 125 -2.24 -25.23 -2.42
N ILE A 126 -3.10 -24.24 -2.20
CA ILE A 126 -3.14 -23.02 -3.01
C ILE A 126 -1.99 -22.04 -2.70
N LEU A 127 -1.26 -22.23 -1.59
CA LEU A 127 -0.15 -21.36 -1.18
C LEU A 127 1.11 -21.59 -2.02
N LYS A 128 1.13 -22.63 -2.87
CA LYS A 128 2.20 -22.88 -3.84
C LYS A 128 2.37 -21.76 -4.89
N LYS A 129 1.35 -20.91 -5.10
CA LYS A 129 1.45 -19.79 -6.04
C LYS A 129 2.55 -18.80 -5.63
N GLU A 130 3.29 -18.29 -6.61
CA GLU A 130 4.39 -17.33 -6.40
C GLU A 130 3.96 -16.08 -5.62
N PHE A 131 2.72 -15.63 -5.81
CA PHE A 131 2.14 -14.53 -5.04
C PHE A 131 2.35 -14.74 -3.54
N TYR A 132 1.93 -15.86 -2.96
CA TYR A 132 2.04 -16.10 -1.52
C TYR A 132 3.49 -16.18 -1.05
N ARG A 133 4.34 -16.88 -1.81
CA ARG A 133 5.77 -17.01 -1.49
C ARG A 133 6.48 -15.66 -1.42
N ASN A 134 6.10 -14.72 -2.29
CA ASN A 134 6.76 -13.42 -2.40
C ASN A 134 6.06 -12.30 -1.63
N ASN A 135 4.84 -12.54 -1.12
CA ASN A 135 4.00 -11.48 -0.59
C ASN A 135 4.51 -10.85 0.71
N GLY A 136 5.26 -11.59 1.54
CA GLY A 136 5.90 -11.02 2.72
C GLY A 136 6.91 -9.91 2.39
N TRP A 137 7.51 -9.93 1.19
CA TRP A 137 8.43 -8.87 0.75
C TRP A 137 7.75 -7.52 0.64
N TYR A 138 6.46 -7.47 0.33
CA TYR A 138 5.69 -6.23 0.27
C TYR A 138 5.73 -5.47 1.60
N LYS A 139 5.62 -6.16 2.74
CA LYS A 139 5.69 -5.55 4.08
C LYS A 139 7.11 -5.32 4.62
N ILE A 140 8.12 -5.86 3.94
CA ILE A 140 9.52 -5.55 4.23
C ILE A 140 9.92 -4.26 3.51
N TYR A 141 9.64 -4.16 2.21
CA TYR A 141 10.11 -3.05 1.38
C TYR A 141 9.13 -1.88 1.29
N ALA A 142 7.85 -2.14 1.01
CA ALA A 142 6.93 -1.03 0.76
C ALA A 142 6.39 -0.38 2.04
N TYR A 143 6.33 -1.14 3.14
CA TYR A 143 5.75 -0.70 4.41
C TYR A 143 6.49 -1.32 5.61
N PRO A 144 7.75 -0.91 5.83
CA PRO A 144 8.56 -1.43 6.92
C PRO A 144 7.93 -1.14 8.29
N TRP A 145 8.39 -1.83 9.34
CA TRP A 145 7.81 -1.70 10.70
C TRP A 145 8.02 -0.32 11.32
N TYR A 146 8.99 0.45 10.85
CA TYR A 146 9.24 1.84 11.26
C TYR A 146 8.63 2.87 10.30
N GLY A 147 7.82 2.45 9.33
CA GLY A 147 7.12 3.38 8.45
C GLY A 147 6.23 4.32 9.28
N ALA A 148 6.45 5.63 9.13
CA ALA A 148 5.71 6.68 9.84
C ALA A 148 4.31 6.91 9.24
N MET A 149 4.08 6.40 8.02
CA MET A 149 2.81 6.48 7.30
C MET A 149 2.57 5.24 6.45
N ARG A 150 1.34 5.14 5.95
CA ARG A 150 0.87 4.11 5.01
C ARG A 150 0.54 4.75 3.65
N PRO A 151 1.54 5.25 2.90
CA PRO A 151 1.34 6.27 1.86
C PRO A 151 0.34 5.90 0.76
N PHE A 152 0.35 4.67 0.24
CA PHE A 152 -0.55 4.30 -0.85
C PHE A 152 -1.72 3.44 -0.40
N GLY A 153 -2.92 3.89 -0.76
CA GLY A 153 -4.19 3.29 -0.41
C GLY A 153 -4.86 3.97 0.79
N ASP A 154 -6.10 3.57 1.07
CA ASP A 154 -6.87 4.10 2.19
C ASP A 154 -6.17 3.87 3.55
N THR A 155 -6.54 4.65 4.57
CA THR A 155 -5.96 4.66 5.94
C THR A 155 -4.49 5.11 6.03
N GLY A 156 -4.11 6.11 5.23
CA GLY A 156 -2.71 6.51 5.03
C GLY A 156 -1.95 7.08 6.23
N ILE A 157 -2.65 7.47 7.30
CA ILE A 157 -2.04 7.96 8.55
C ILE A 157 -1.70 6.80 9.48
N GLY A 158 -0.57 6.90 10.18
CA GLY A 158 -0.15 5.97 11.22
C GLY A 158 0.86 4.94 10.73
N ASN A 159 1.44 4.23 11.69
CA ASN A 159 2.53 3.29 11.44
C ASN A 159 2.00 1.91 10.97
N TYR A 160 2.84 0.89 11.09
CA TYR A 160 2.45 -0.49 10.83
C TYR A 160 1.27 -0.94 11.70
N TRP A 161 0.56 -1.97 11.23
CA TRP A 161 -0.47 -2.63 12.03
C TRP A 161 0.15 -3.79 12.81
N PRO A 162 -0.08 -3.94 14.12
CA PRO A 162 0.39 -5.10 14.89
C PRO A 162 -0.04 -6.44 14.30
N ALA A 163 -1.23 -6.45 13.72
CA ALA A 163 -1.84 -7.54 13.00
C ALA A 163 -1.03 -8.04 11.79
N ASP A 164 -0.09 -7.25 11.25
CA ASP A 164 0.85 -7.70 10.22
C ASP A 164 1.68 -8.89 10.70
N LYS A 165 1.95 -8.98 12.03
CA LYS A 165 2.70 -10.05 12.67
C LYS A 165 2.17 -11.42 12.26
N MET A 166 0.87 -11.67 12.40
CA MET A 166 0.31 -13.00 12.20
C MET A 166 0.47 -13.48 10.75
N ASN A 167 0.24 -12.57 9.79
CA ASN A 167 0.39 -12.89 8.37
C ASN A 167 1.85 -13.22 8.04
N LEU A 168 2.78 -12.37 8.46
CA LEU A 168 4.21 -12.56 8.20
C LEU A 168 4.78 -13.78 8.93
N TYR A 169 4.35 -14.00 10.17
CA TYR A 169 4.70 -15.16 10.95
C TYR A 169 4.26 -16.44 10.25
N ARG A 170 3.00 -16.51 9.82
CA ARG A 170 2.49 -17.66 9.08
C ARG A 170 3.24 -17.88 7.76
N LEU A 171 3.53 -16.80 7.01
CA LEU A 171 4.35 -16.89 5.80
C LEU A 171 5.77 -17.38 6.10
N ALA A 172 6.38 -16.94 7.19
CA ALA A 172 7.70 -17.38 7.61
C ALA A 172 7.71 -18.89 7.85
N SER A 173 6.73 -19.42 8.58
CA SER A 173 6.63 -20.85 8.89
C SER A 173 6.34 -21.69 7.65
N ILE A 174 5.44 -21.25 6.77
CA ILE A 174 5.10 -22.00 5.54
C ILE A 174 6.31 -22.07 4.58
N PHE A 175 7.04 -20.96 4.44
CA PHE A 175 8.09 -20.83 3.43
C PHE A 175 9.51 -20.95 3.99
N ASN A 176 9.65 -21.26 5.29
CA ASN A 176 10.91 -21.27 6.02
C ASN A 176 11.75 -20.00 5.76
N ASN A 177 11.12 -18.82 5.89
CA ASN A 177 11.72 -17.53 5.55
C ASN A 177 12.08 -16.72 6.80
N SER A 178 13.37 -16.67 7.12
CA SER A 178 13.93 -15.96 8.27
C SER A 178 13.72 -14.44 8.26
N TYR A 179 13.65 -13.81 7.09
CA TYR A 179 13.37 -12.37 7.00
C TYR A 179 11.92 -12.05 7.33
N TYR A 180 10.99 -12.92 6.91
CA TYR A 180 9.58 -12.81 7.26
C TYR A 180 9.40 -13.00 8.77
N ARG A 181 10.14 -13.94 9.36
CA ARG A 181 10.16 -14.12 10.81
C ARG A 181 10.68 -12.87 11.53
N TRP A 182 11.83 -12.34 11.10
CA TRP A 182 12.39 -11.12 11.66
C TRP A 182 11.39 -9.95 11.60
N ARG A 183 10.77 -9.72 10.43
CA ARG A 183 9.81 -8.63 10.27
C ARG A 183 8.55 -8.84 11.11
N ALA A 184 8.11 -10.09 11.30
CA ALA A 184 7.00 -10.42 12.19
C ALA A 184 7.36 -10.14 13.66
N ASP A 185 8.58 -10.44 14.09
CA ASP A 185 9.06 -10.20 15.45
C ASP A 185 9.21 -8.70 15.78
N MET A 186 9.48 -7.87 14.76
CA MET A 186 9.50 -6.41 14.90
C MET A 186 8.10 -5.80 15.07
N SER A 187 7.04 -6.51 14.67
CA SER A 187 5.68 -6.09 14.98
C SER A 187 5.34 -6.47 16.42
N ARG A 188 5.44 -5.51 17.35
CA ARG A 188 5.26 -5.72 18.80
C ARG A 188 3.85 -5.33 19.25
N PRO A 189 2.89 -6.27 19.31
CA PRO A 189 1.49 -5.97 19.65
C PRO A 189 1.27 -5.48 21.09
N GLY A 190 2.20 -5.77 22.01
CA GLY A 190 2.10 -5.34 23.42
C GLY A 190 2.24 -3.83 23.64
N GLU A 191 2.58 -3.06 22.61
CA GLU A 191 2.77 -1.61 22.66
C GLU A 191 1.52 -0.84 22.13
N MET A 192 0.41 -1.52 21.80
CA MET A 192 -0.79 -0.88 21.21
C MET A 192 -2.11 -1.33 21.86
N PRO A 193 -3.16 -0.46 21.90
CA PRO A 193 -4.44 -0.78 22.53
C PRO A 193 -5.10 -2.00 21.89
N VAL A 194 -5.63 -2.91 22.72
CA VAL A 194 -6.37 -4.11 22.29
C VAL A 194 -7.50 -3.77 21.29
N ALA A 195 -8.09 -2.58 21.37
CA ALA A 195 -9.13 -2.10 20.46
C ALA A 195 -8.66 -1.87 19.00
N GLU A 196 -7.36 -1.67 18.76
CA GLU A 196 -6.78 -1.49 17.41
C GLU A 196 -6.26 -2.80 16.79
N THR A 197 -6.39 -3.93 17.51
CA THR A 197 -6.06 -5.26 16.97
C THR A 197 -7.18 -5.79 16.08
N ILE A 198 -7.40 -5.14 14.94
CA ILE A 198 -8.40 -5.54 13.92
C ILE A 198 -7.92 -6.79 13.11
N ILE A 199 -7.15 -7.69 13.71
CA ILE A 199 -6.99 -9.11 13.27
C ILE A 199 -7.00 -10.00 14.51
N PRO A 200 -7.76 -11.11 14.48
CA PRO A 200 -8.34 -11.69 15.67
C PRO A 200 -7.30 -12.45 16.48
N THR A 201 -7.21 -12.09 17.75
CA THR A 201 -7.09 -13.08 18.82
C THR A 201 -8.09 -14.22 18.55
N GLY A 202 -7.64 -15.48 18.56
CA GLY A 202 -8.51 -16.63 18.29
C GLY A 202 -7.77 -17.87 17.82
N ILE A 203 -8.49 -18.95 17.55
CA ILE A 203 -7.91 -20.29 17.32
C ILE A 203 -6.80 -20.34 16.26
N MET A 204 -6.86 -19.52 15.21
CA MET A 204 -5.85 -19.58 14.15
C MET A 204 -4.45 -19.21 14.66
N SER A 205 -4.33 -18.38 15.70
CA SER A 205 -3.02 -18.11 16.32
C SER A 205 -2.44 -19.33 17.02
N PHE A 206 -3.29 -20.23 17.53
CA PHE A 206 -2.87 -21.50 18.09
C PHE A 206 -2.46 -22.49 16.99
N PHE A 207 -3.28 -22.66 15.96
CA PHE A 207 -2.95 -23.58 14.84
C PHE A 207 -1.73 -23.17 14.02
N TRP A 208 -1.41 -21.88 13.99
CA TRP A 208 -0.28 -21.37 13.24
C TRP A 208 0.96 -21.15 14.09
N LEU A 209 0.93 -21.52 15.37
CA LEU A 209 2.06 -21.37 16.27
C LEU A 209 3.29 -22.13 15.75
N ASP A 210 4.42 -21.45 15.73
CA ASP A 210 5.73 -21.91 15.27
C ASP A 210 6.78 -21.47 16.29
N GLU A 211 6.81 -22.21 17.40
CA GLU A 211 7.69 -21.99 18.54
C GLU A 211 8.47 -23.28 18.86
N GLY A 212 9.59 -23.13 19.58
CA GLY A 212 10.47 -24.24 19.95
C GLY A 212 11.82 -24.24 19.24
N ALA A 213 12.55 -25.35 19.40
CA ALA A 213 13.91 -25.49 18.89
C ALA A 213 13.95 -25.36 17.35
N ASP A 214 13.02 -26.03 16.67
CA ASP A 214 12.95 -26.13 15.20
C ASP A 214 12.23 -24.95 14.53
N ALA A 215 11.69 -24.01 15.31
CA ALA A 215 11.00 -22.85 14.77
C ALA A 215 11.93 -21.98 13.92
N VAL A 216 11.38 -21.38 12.86
CA VAL A 216 12.12 -20.48 11.97
C VAL A 216 12.76 -19.37 12.79
N LYS A 217 14.08 -19.18 12.64
CA LYS A 217 14.82 -18.14 13.35
C LYS A 217 14.87 -16.84 12.54
N PRO A 218 14.72 -15.67 13.19
CA PRO A 218 14.76 -14.38 12.50
C PRO A 218 16.18 -14.04 12.02
N VAL A 219 16.29 -13.47 10.82
CA VAL A 219 17.52 -12.88 10.28
C VAL A 219 17.23 -11.43 9.88
N PRO A 220 17.97 -10.43 10.41
CA PRO A 220 17.86 -9.04 9.98
C PRO A 220 18.09 -8.85 8.48
N PRO A 221 17.47 -7.84 7.85
CA PRO A 221 17.50 -7.64 6.40
C PRO A 221 18.78 -6.96 5.90
N ASP A 222 19.84 -6.92 6.70
CA ASP A 222 21.08 -6.15 6.45
C ASP A 222 21.79 -6.55 5.15
N ASN A 223 21.55 -7.76 4.65
CA ASN A 223 22.11 -8.28 3.39
C ASN A 223 21.12 -8.28 2.22
N LEU A 224 19.92 -7.72 2.38
CA LEU A 224 18.96 -7.61 1.30
C LEU A 224 19.33 -6.46 0.36
N PRO A 225 19.06 -6.57 -0.95
CA PRO A 225 19.24 -5.45 -1.86
C PRO A 225 18.42 -4.24 -1.40
N GLY A 226 19.03 -3.07 -1.30
CA GLY A 226 18.33 -1.85 -0.86
C GLY A 226 17.32 -1.30 -1.87
N SER A 227 16.90 -2.05 -2.88
CA SER A 227 15.93 -1.59 -3.87
C SER A 227 15.12 -2.75 -4.43
N ARG A 228 13.81 -2.53 -4.60
CA ARG A 228 12.90 -3.56 -5.10
C ARG A 228 11.80 -2.98 -5.97
N LEU A 229 11.48 -3.71 -7.04
CA LEU A 229 10.30 -3.48 -7.87
C LEU A 229 9.25 -4.54 -7.58
N PHE A 230 8.03 -4.08 -7.27
CA PHE A 230 6.79 -4.84 -7.40
C PHE A 230 6.12 -4.42 -8.72
N ARG A 231 6.49 -5.09 -9.81
CA ARG A 231 6.03 -4.82 -11.18
C ARG A 231 4.53 -4.97 -11.34
N ASP A 232 3.92 -5.99 -10.74
CA ASP A 232 2.51 -6.34 -10.94
C ASP A 232 1.58 -5.29 -10.33
N ILE A 233 2.00 -4.66 -9.22
CA ILE A 233 1.26 -3.53 -8.61
C ILE A 233 1.83 -2.17 -8.99
N GLY A 234 2.95 -2.12 -9.71
CA GLY A 234 3.62 -0.90 -10.14
C GLY A 234 4.13 -0.04 -8.99
N LEU A 235 4.93 -0.63 -8.10
CA LEU A 235 5.51 0.04 -6.94
C LEU A 235 7.02 -0.23 -6.87
N VAL A 236 7.82 0.80 -6.66
CA VAL A 236 9.27 0.69 -6.42
C VAL A 236 9.56 1.22 -5.02
N ALA A 237 10.44 0.50 -4.31
CA ALA A 237 11.02 0.93 -3.05
C ALA A 237 12.53 1.09 -3.19
N PHE A 238 13.06 2.21 -2.72
CA PHE A 238 14.49 2.49 -2.56
C PHE A 238 14.77 2.70 -1.07
N HIS A 239 15.69 1.93 -0.52
CA HIS A 239 16.11 1.91 0.86
C HIS A 239 17.59 2.23 0.97
N GLU A 240 17.91 3.02 1.99
CA GLU A 240 19.28 3.19 2.46
C GLU A 240 19.70 1.93 3.22
N ASP A 241 18.90 1.50 4.19
CA ASP A 241 19.19 0.41 5.13
C ASP A 241 17.89 -0.13 5.75
N ILE A 242 17.39 -1.24 5.22
CA ILE A 242 16.08 -1.84 5.59
C ILE A 242 16.04 -2.26 7.08
N GLY A 243 17.19 -2.53 7.69
CA GLY A 243 17.27 -2.94 9.09
C GLY A 243 17.12 -1.78 10.07
N ASN A 244 17.34 -0.56 9.60
CA ASN A 244 17.51 0.61 10.43
C ASN A 244 16.26 1.51 10.45
N PRO A 245 15.62 1.74 11.60
CA PRO A 245 14.41 2.58 11.68
C PRO A 245 14.63 4.06 11.35
N ASP A 246 15.88 4.53 11.42
CA ASP A 246 16.25 5.91 11.09
C ASP A 246 16.64 6.08 9.60
N GLU A 247 16.52 5.03 8.79
CA GLU A 247 16.92 5.08 7.39
C GLU A 247 16.10 6.11 6.58
N THR A 248 16.68 6.51 5.44
CA THR A 248 15.91 7.16 4.38
C THR A 248 15.36 6.12 3.40
N TYR A 249 14.06 6.11 3.19
CA TYR A 249 13.45 5.32 2.11
C TYR A 249 12.48 6.15 1.28
N PHE A 250 12.39 5.74 0.01
CA PHE A 250 11.60 6.38 -1.03
C PHE A 250 10.72 5.34 -1.70
N LEU A 251 9.46 5.69 -1.94
CA LEU A 251 8.54 4.86 -2.72
C LEU A 251 8.06 5.61 -3.97
N LEU A 252 8.02 4.95 -5.13
CA LEU A 252 7.37 5.42 -6.36
C LEU A 252 6.21 4.51 -6.72
N LYS A 253 5.02 5.06 -6.94
CA LYS A 253 3.86 4.31 -7.43
C LYS A 253 3.45 4.74 -8.82
N SER A 254 3.31 3.77 -9.73
CA SER A 254 2.69 3.93 -11.05
C SER A 254 2.09 2.57 -11.45
N SER A 255 0.80 2.40 -11.15
CA SER A 255 0.15 1.11 -10.98
C SER A 255 -0.80 0.73 -12.13
N PRO A 256 -0.77 -0.52 -12.63
CA PRO A 256 -1.70 -0.97 -13.66
C PRO A 256 -3.15 -1.13 -13.15
N TYR A 257 -3.37 -1.00 -11.84
CA TYR A 257 -4.69 -1.11 -11.21
C TYR A 257 -5.55 0.15 -11.32
N GLY A 258 -4.93 1.27 -11.69
CA GLY A 258 -5.58 2.58 -11.76
C GLY A 258 -6.00 3.10 -10.39
N SER A 259 -7.15 3.79 -10.33
CA SER A 259 -7.69 4.47 -9.14
C SER A 259 -8.97 3.80 -8.61
N TRP A 260 -8.99 2.47 -8.63
CA TRP A 260 -10.19 1.68 -8.31
C TRP A 260 -10.13 1.06 -6.92
N SER A 261 -11.30 0.88 -6.30
CA SER A 261 -11.42 0.28 -4.95
C SER A 261 -10.76 1.15 -3.87
N HIS A 262 -9.74 0.68 -3.17
CA HIS A 262 -9.01 1.43 -2.14
C HIS A 262 -7.74 2.10 -2.67
N ILE A 263 -7.63 2.26 -4.00
CA ILE A 263 -6.48 2.83 -4.70
C ILE A 263 -6.86 4.23 -5.16
N HIS A 264 -5.97 5.20 -4.93
CA HIS A 264 -6.21 6.61 -5.23
C HIS A 264 -5.78 6.97 -6.66
N ALA A 265 -6.06 8.20 -7.09
CA ALA A 265 -5.63 8.76 -8.36
C ALA A 265 -4.21 9.35 -8.24
N ASP A 266 -3.27 8.45 -7.91
CA ASP A 266 -1.92 8.73 -7.39
C ASP A 266 -0.82 8.17 -8.30
N GLN A 267 -1.08 7.97 -9.59
CA GLN A 267 -0.06 7.43 -10.51
C GLN A 267 1.12 8.42 -10.64
N ASN A 268 2.33 7.87 -10.78
CA ASN A 268 3.60 8.59 -10.71
C ASN A 268 3.82 9.39 -9.41
N SER A 269 3.05 9.18 -8.34
CA SER A 269 3.32 9.85 -7.07
C SER A 269 4.42 9.14 -6.28
N PHE A 270 5.04 9.85 -5.33
CA PHE A 270 6.11 9.34 -4.50
C PHE A 270 5.95 9.67 -3.01
N TYR A 271 6.65 8.95 -2.16
CA TYR A 271 6.71 9.16 -0.71
C TYR A 271 8.18 9.15 -0.24
N ILE A 272 8.52 9.98 0.73
CA ILE A 272 9.86 10.03 1.35
C ILE A 272 9.74 10.09 2.86
N GLN A 273 10.46 9.20 3.54
CA GLN A 273 10.73 9.23 4.98
C GLN A 273 12.25 9.26 5.19
N GLY A 274 12.68 9.86 6.30
CA GLY A 274 14.08 9.80 6.74
C GLY A 274 14.21 10.11 8.22
N PHE A 275 15.16 9.47 8.91
CA PHE A 275 15.42 9.68 10.35
C PHE A 275 14.16 9.53 11.22
N GLY A 276 13.34 8.52 10.91
CA GLY A 276 12.09 8.23 11.63
C GLY A 276 10.91 9.15 11.30
N GLU A 277 11.06 10.12 10.40
CA GLU A 277 10.07 11.19 10.18
C GLU A 277 9.52 11.18 8.74
N ALA A 278 8.20 11.33 8.60
CA ALA A 278 7.54 11.46 7.30
C ALA A 278 7.79 12.86 6.70
N LEU A 279 8.48 12.92 5.56
CA LEU A 279 8.93 14.18 4.94
C LEU A 279 8.02 14.57 3.77
N ALA A 280 8.06 13.80 2.67
CA ALA A 280 7.15 13.99 1.53
C ALA A 280 6.00 12.99 1.65
N ILE A 281 4.85 13.44 2.13
CA ILE A 281 3.73 12.58 2.53
C ILE A 281 2.72 12.39 1.41
N GLN A 282 1.86 11.39 1.54
CA GLN A 282 0.57 11.35 0.84
C GLN A 282 -0.46 11.98 1.75
N SER A 283 -1.08 13.08 1.31
CA SER A 283 -1.89 13.93 2.17
C SER A 283 -3.34 13.45 2.27
N GLY A 284 -4.08 14.05 3.20
CA GLY A 284 -5.46 13.71 3.49
C GLY A 284 -5.60 12.71 4.64
N TYR A 285 -6.86 12.54 5.03
CA TYR A 285 -7.30 11.71 6.13
C TYR A 285 -8.34 10.69 5.63
N TYR A 286 -8.64 9.71 6.48
CA TYR A 286 -9.62 8.68 6.20
C TYR A 286 -10.65 8.63 7.34
N PRO A 287 -11.66 9.53 7.36
CA PRO A 287 -12.73 9.44 8.35
C PRO A 287 -13.55 8.15 8.21
N HIS A 288 -14.02 7.88 7.00
CA HIS A 288 -14.58 6.59 6.59
C HIS A 288 -14.68 6.53 5.06
N TYR A 289 -14.89 5.31 4.54
CA TYR A 289 -15.00 5.09 3.11
C TYR A 289 -16.16 5.90 2.50
N GLY A 290 -15.84 6.76 1.54
CA GLY A 290 -16.80 7.57 0.80
C GLY A 290 -17.22 8.86 1.49
N HIS A 291 -16.61 9.20 2.62
CA HIS A 291 -16.73 10.54 3.23
C HIS A 291 -16.39 11.64 2.20
N PRO A 292 -17.02 12.83 2.24
CA PRO A 292 -16.69 13.93 1.33
C PRO A 292 -15.19 14.23 1.23
N HIS A 293 -14.47 14.42 2.35
CA HIS A 293 -13.00 14.56 2.35
C HIS A 293 -12.29 13.39 1.63
N HIS A 294 -12.75 12.16 1.82
CA HIS A 294 -12.15 11.00 1.16
C HIS A 294 -12.30 11.07 -0.36
N LYS A 295 -13.50 11.45 -0.83
CA LYS A 295 -13.82 11.51 -2.27
C LYS A 295 -13.19 12.71 -2.96
N GLU A 296 -13.20 13.86 -2.29
CA GLU A 296 -12.91 15.17 -2.87
C GLU A 296 -11.48 15.62 -2.59
N TRP A 297 -10.78 14.96 -1.65
CA TRP A 297 -9.37 15.18 -1.37
C TRP A 297 -8.55 13.89 -1.50
N THR A 298 -8.71 12.95 -0.57
CA THR A 298 -7.79 11.79 -0.43
C THR A 298 -7.70 10.92 -1.68
N TRP A 299 -8.78 10.75 -2.44
CA TRP A 299 -8.77 9.99 -3.69
C TRP A 299 -8.15 10.74 -4.87
N GLU A 300 -8.06 12.06 -4.81
CA GLU A 300 -7.75 12.92 -5.93
C GLU A 300 -6.24 13.20 -6.05
N THR A 301 -5.76 13.42 -7.28
CA THR A 301 -4.32 13.67 -7.53
C THR A 301 -3.76 14.85 -6.77
N HIS A 302 -4.59 15.84 -6.42
CA HIS A 302 -4.14 17.01 -5.69
C HIS A 302 -3.80 16.74 -4.22
N ALA A 303 -4.06 15.54 -3.71
CA ALA A 303 -3.60 15.09 -2.40
C ALA A 303 -2.23 14.37 -2.44
N HIS A 304 -1.66 14.19 -3.63
CA HIS A 304 -0.49 13.34 -3.87
C HIS A 304 0.66 14.11 -4.51
N ASN A 305 1.90 13.69 -4.21
CA ASN A 305 3.13 14.28 -4.77
C ASN A 305 3.27 13.97 -6.28
N SER A 306 2.45 14.59 -7.11
CA SER A 306 2.29 14.31 -8.55
C SER A 306 2.09 15.62 -9.33
N ILE A 307 1.46 15.56 -10.52
CA ILE A 307 1.25 16.69 -11.43
C ILE A 307 -0.25 16.94 -11.64
N LEU A 308 -0.67 18.21 -11.72
CA LEU A 308 -1.98 18.60 -12.29
C LEU A 308 -1.81 19.32 -13.61
N ILE A 309 -2.84 19.20 -14.47
CA ILE A 309 -2.91 19.82 -15.80
C ILE A 309 -4.05 20.82 -15.81
N ASP A 310 -3.73 22.12 -15.89
CA ASP A 310 -4.68 23.21 -15.66
C ASP A 310 -5.50 23.01 -14.37
N GLY A 311 -4.84 22.56 -13.30
CA GLY A 311 -5.47 22.25 -12.01
C GLY A 311 -6.26 20.94 -11.94
N VAL A 312 -6.31 20.15 -13.03
CA VAL A 312 -7.04 18.87 -13.07
C VAL A 312 -6.10 17.68 -12.97
N GLY A 313 -6.47 16.71 -12.12
CA GLY A 313 -5.73 15.49 -11.88
C GLY A 313 -6.11 14.32 -12.78
N GLN A 314 -5.69 13.13 -12.35
CA GLN A 314 -6.04 11.85 -12.92
C GLN A 314 -7.49 11.50 -12.59
N LYS A 315 -8.09 10.62 -13.39
CA LYS A 315 -9.48 10.19 -13.13
C LYS A 315 -9.54 9.29 -11.89
N THR A 316 -10.41 9.61 -10.95
CA THR A 316 -10.72 8.79 -9.77
C THR A 316 -11.72 7.68 -10.10
N ARG A 317 -11.74 6.62 -9.28
CA ARG A 317 -12.69 5.50 -9.40
C ARG A 317 -12.68 4.84 -10.77
N ASP A 318 -11.51 4.75 -11.41
CA ASP A 318 -11.40 4.22 -12.76
C ASP A 318 -10.22 3.25 -12.92
N ARG A 319 -10.52 2.02 -13.36
CA ARG A 319 -9.53 0.99 -13.68
C ARG A 319 -8.75 1.27 -14.95
N ALA A 320 -9.22 2.16 -15.82
CA ALA A 320 -8.51 2.63 -17.00
C ALA A 320 -7.53 3.76 -16.67
N SER A 321 -7.62 4.36 -15.48
CA SER A 321 -6.72 5.43 -15.00
C SER A 321 -5.34 4.89 -14.59
N ARG A 322 -4.70 4.14 -15.48
CA ARG A 322 -3.55 3.28 -15.18
C ARG A 322 -2.21 4.03 -15.25
N GLY A 323 -1.30 3.60 -14.39
CA GLY A 323 0.14 3.82 -14.54
C GLY A 323 0.87 2.51 -14.85
N LYS A 324 2.19 2.59 -14.97
CA LYS A 324 3.10 1.43 -14.98
C LYS A 324 4.52 1.85 -14.71
N ILE A 325 5.29 1.01 -14.00
CA ILE A 325 6.75 1.13 -13.97
C ILE A 325 7.34 0.59 -15.27
N ILE A 326 7.97 1.45 -16.05
CA ILE A 326 8.52 1.14 -17.38
C ILE A 326 10.03 0.83 -17.35
N ALA A 327 10.74 1.27 -16.32
CA ALA A 327 12.16 0.96 -16.14
C ALA A 327 12.48 0.78 -14.65
N PHE A 328 13.41 -0.14 -14.37
CA PHE A 328 13.99 -0.36 -13.05
C PHE A 328 15.40 -0.94 -13.22
N ARG A 329 16.39 -0.33 -12.60
CA ARG A 329 17.80 -0.74 -12.59
C ARG A 329 18.38 -0.43 -11.22
N THR A 330 19.24 -1.32 -10.74
CA THR A 330 19.96 -1.13 -9.48
C THR A 330 21.46 -1.02 -9.77
N GLY A 331 22.14 -0.19 -9.00
CA GLY A 331 23.59 -0.20 -8.89
C GLY A 331 24.07 -1.39 -8.05
N ASN A 332 25.30 -1.29 -7.54
CA ASN A 332 25.90 -2.32 -6.68
C ASN A 332 25.44 -2.23 -5.20
N GLY A 333 24.63 -1.22 -4.84
CA GLY A 333 24.14 -1.02 -3.47
C GLY A 333 25.06 -0.18 -2.57
N GLU A 334 26.28 0.11 -3.03
CA GLU A 334 27.28 0.87 -2.27
C GLU A 334 26.98 2.39 -2.28
N PRO A 335 27.48 3.15 -1.28
CA PRO A 335 27.44 4.62 -1.31
C PRO A 335 28.01 5.18 -2.61
N GLY A 336 27.31 6.14 -3.22
CA GLY A 336 27.67 6.72 -4.53
C GLY A 336 27.19 5.94 -5.75
N SER A 337 26.65 4.72 -5.58
CA SER A 337 25.95 4.04 -6.68
C SER A 337 24.56 4.63 -6.94
N VAL A 338 24.03 4.36 -8.13
CA VAL A 338 22.75 4.92 -8.60
C VAL A 338 21.76 3.82 -8.90
N ASP A 339 20.63 3.85 -8.22
CA ASP A 339 19.44 3.08 -8.57
C ASP A 339 18.50 3.96 -9.40
N TYR A 340 17.73 3.36 -10.29
CA TYR A 340 16.88 4.07 -11.24
C TYR A 340 15.52 3.39 -11.41
N ALA A 341 14.46 4.19 -11.43
CA ALA A 341 13.13 3.76 -11.85
C ALA A 341 12.46 4.81 -12.74
N ALA A 342 11.56 4.38 -13.61
CA ALA A 342 10.65 5.28 -14.29
C ALA A 342 9.22 4.77 -14.32
N GLY A 343 8.28 5.67 -14.01
CA GLY A 343 6.84 5.45 -14.08
C GLY A 343 6.21 6.18 -15.27
N ASN A 344 5.23 5.57 -15.91
CA ASN A 344 4.41 6.19 -16.96
C ASN A 344 2.96 6.27 -16.47
N ALA A 345 2.46 7.49 -16.28
CA ALA A 345 1.10 7.77 -15.83
C ALA A 345 0.20 8.38 -16.93
N THR A 346 0.64 8.38 -18.19
CA THR A 346 -0.06 9.05 -19.30
C THR A 346 -1.54 8.66 -19.39
N ALA A 347 -1.85 7.35 -19.30
CA ALA A 347 -3.23 6.86 -19.41
C ALA A 347 -4.13 7.34 -18.25
N ALA A 348 -3.56 7.64 -17.08
CA ALA A 348 -4.31 8.12 -15.91
C ALA A 348 -4.96 9.49 -16.14
N TYR A 349 -4.41 10.30 -17.05
CA TYR A 349 -4.89 11.64 -17.36
C TYR A 349 -5.98 11.67 -18.45
N SER A 350 -6.45 10.50 -18.90
CA SER A 350 -7.63 10.37 -19.78
C SER A 350 -7.60 11.28 -21.03
N GLY A 351 -6.45 11.33 -21.71
CA GLY A 351 -6.26 12.13 -22.93
C GLY A 351 -5.82 13.58 -22.71
N ARG A 352 -5.71 14.06 -21.45
CA ARG A 352 -5.13 15.38 -21.16
C ARG A 352 -3.62 15.45 -21.38
N LEU A 353 -2.96 14.30 -21.46
CA LEU A 353 -1.53 14.18 -21.73
C LEU A 353 -1.28 13.15 -22.83
N ASN A 354 -0.39 13.48 -23.75
CA ASN A 354 0.27 12.55 -24.67
C ASN A 354 1.44 11.83 -23.99
N LYS A 355 2.06 12.47 -22.98
CA LYS A 355 3.19 11.92 -22.24
C LYS A 355 3.18 12.39 -20.78
N PHE A 356 3.36 11.44 -19.88
CA PHE A 356 3.83 11.70 -18.52
C PHE A 356 4.76 10.55 -18.07
N ILE A 357 6.05 10.79 -18.17
CA ILE A 357 7.09 9.91 -17.62
C ILE A 357 7.75 10.59 -16.44
N ARG A 358 7.82 9.90 -15.29
CA ARG A 358 8.58 10.33 -14.13
C ARG A 358 9.78 9.41 -13.96
N HIS A 359 10.98 9.97 -14.05
CA HIS A 359 12.24 9.31 -13.77
C HIS A 359 12.66 9.63 -12.34
N VAL A 360 13.12 8.62 -11.62
CA VAL A 360 13.70 8.78 -10.28
C VAL A 360 15.06 8.12 -10.30
N TYR A 361 16.10 8.92 -10.09
CA TYR A 361 17.45 8.44 -9.81
C TYR A 361 17.71 8.56 -8.33
N TYR A 362 18.09 7.47 -7.69
CA TYR A 362 18.49 7.43 -6.30
C TYR A 362 20.02 7.29 -6.23
N HIS A 363 20.70 8.39 -5.96
CA HIS A 363 22.12 8.41 -5.68
C HIS A 363 22.34 8.16 -4.20
N ARG A 364 22.83 6.94 -3.89
CA ARG A 364 22.89 6.44 -2.52
C ARG A 364 23.77 7.32 -1.61
N PRO A 365 23.37 7.54 -0.34
CA PRO A 365 22.19 6.97 0.33
C PRO A 365 20.97 7.90 0.45
N LYS A 366 21.06 9.19 0.10
CA LYS A 366 20.06 10.19 0.55
C LYS A 366 19.76 11.29 -0.47
N ASP A 367 20.11 11.07 -1.73
CA ASP A 367 19.98 12.07 -2.80
C ASP A 367 19.16 11.50 -3.95
N PHE A 368 18.09 12.20 -4.31
CA PHE A 368 17.16 11.79 -5.34
C PHE A 368 17.10 12.86 -6.41
N LEU A 369 17.09 12.46 -7.67
CA LEU A 369 16.81 13.34 -8.81
C LEU A 369 15.52 12.86 -9.47
N ILE A 370 14.49 13.70 -9.44
CA ILE A 370 13.25 13.48 -10.17
C ILE A 370 13.31 14.27 -11.48
N ILE A 371 13.01 13.59 -12.59
CA ILE A 371 12.83 14.21 -13.89
C ILE A 371 11.45 13.84 -14.42
N ASP A 372 10.59 14.84 -14.58
CA ASP A 372 9.28 14.68 -15.19
C ASP A 372 9.34 15.10 -16.66
N GLU A 373 8.91 14.24 -17.56
CA GLU A 373 8.69 14.54 -18.99
C GLU A 373 7.19 14.60 -19.26
N LEU A 374 6.70 15.79 -19.64
CA LEU A 374 5.28 16.08 -19.78
C LEU A 374 4.98 16.60 -21.19
N GLU A 375 3.94 16.07 -21.82
CA GLU A 375 3.42 16.56 -23.09
C GLU A 375 1.88 16.49 -23.09
N ALA A 376 1.24 17.58 -23.42
CA ALA A 376 -0.19 17.77 -23.59
C ALA A 376 -0.54 18.02 -25.07
N PRO A 377 -1.76 17.68 -25.51
CA PRO A 377 -2.19 17.94 -26.88
C PRO A 377 -2.24 19.45 -27.20
N GLU A 378 -2.51 20.31 -26.20
CA GLU A 378 -2.57 21.76 -26.33
C GLU A 378 -1.80 22.47 -25.21
N PRO A 379 -1.48 23.78 -25.33
CA PRO A 379 -0.77 24.49 -24.28
C PRO A 379 -1.57 24.54 -22.97
N VAL A 380 -0.96 24.04 -21.90
CA VAL A 380 -1.57 23.94 -20.56
C VAL A 380 -0.59 24.45 -19.51
N ARG A 381 -1.11 24.79 -18.32
CA ARG A 381 -0.28 25.00 -17.13
C ARG A 381 -0.03 23.67 -16.45
N TYR A 382 1.21 23.43 -16.04
CA TYR A 382 1.59 22.27 -15.24
C TYR A 382 1.82 22.69 -13.79
N ASP A 383 1.19 21.96 -12.87
CA ASP A 383 1.30 22.20 -11.43
C ASP A 383 1.99 20.99 -10.77
N TRP A 384 3.20 21.19 -10.25
CA TRP A 384 3.96 20.17 -9.51
C TRP A 384 3.64 20.25 -8.01
N LEU A 385 3.29 19.11 -7.41
CA LEU A 385 2.75 19.06 -6.05
C LEU A 385 3.68 18.40 -5.05
N LEU A 386 3.67 18.91 -3.82
CA LEU A 386 4.33 18.31 -2.66
C LEU A 386 3.51 18.53 -1.39
N HIS A 387 3.46 17.52 -0.53
CA HIS A 387 2.77 17.59 0.74
C HIS A 387 3.68 17.23 1.92
N SER A 388 3.44 17.87 3.06
CA SER A 388 4.16 17.64 4.31
C SER A 388 3.24 17.81 5.52
N LEU A 389 3.63 17.24 6.66
CA LEU A 389 2.94 17.47 7.94
C LEU A 389 3.26 18.87 8.51
N GLU A 390 4.41 19.43 8.14
CA GLU A 390 4.89 20.71 8.66
C GLU A 390 4.87 21.78 7.56
N LYS A 391 4.76 23.05 7.95
CA LYS A 391 4.83 24.16 7.00
C LYS A 391 6.18 24.16 6.28
N MET A 392 6.15 24.34 4.97
CA MET A 392 7.36 24.36 4.14
C MET A 392 8.03 25.74 4.16
N GLU A 393 9.35 25.76 4.28
CA GLU A 393 10.17 26.96 4.08
C GLU A 393 10.41 27.10 2.56
N ILE A 394 9.95 28.20 1.94
CA ILE A 394 10.07 28.41 0.48
C ILE A 394 11.02 29.58 0.21
N ASP A 395 12.16 29.28 -0.41
CA ASP A 395 13.06 30.27 -0.99
C ASP A 395 12.81 30.35 -2.51
N LYS A 396 11.95 31.29 -2.90
CA LYS A 396 11.59 31.50 -4.31
C LYS A 396 12.78 31.94 -5.18
N LYS A 397 13.74 32.66 -4.60
CA LYS A 397 14.91 33.18 -5.32
C LYS A 397 15.85 32.04 -5.72
N ASN A 398 16.10 31.14 -4.78
CA ASN A 398 16.97 29.97 -5.01
C ASN A 398 16.22 28.74 -5.53
N LYS A 399 14.89 28.83 -5.67
CA LYS A 399 13.98 27.75 -6.07
C LYS A 399 14.14 26.53 -5.19
N GLU A 400 14.22 26.79 -3.89
CA GLU A 400 14.44 25.79 -2.86
C GLU A 400 13.23 25.71 -1.93
N VAL A 401 12.86 24.49 -1.56
CA VAL A 401 11.82 24.20 -0.57
C VAL A 401 12.41 23.29 0.49
N THR A 402 12.26 23.67 1.76
CA THR A 402 12.73 22.87 2.89
C THR A 402 11.55 22.41 3.75
N ILE A 403 11.50 21.10 4.03
CA ILE A 403 10.62 20.50 5.04
C ILE A 403 11.50 20.12 6.23
N ARG A 404 11.11 20.54 7.44
CA ARG A 404 11.76 20.16 8.70
C ARG A 404 10.75 19.47 9.58
N LYS A 405 11.04 18.26 10.01
CA LYS A 405 10.21 17.53 10.98
C LYS A 405 11.12 16.76 11.91
N GLY A 406 10.98 16.98 13.22
CA GLY A 406 11.83 16.34 14.23
C GLY A 406 13.31 16.50 13.94
N GLN A 407 14.01 15.37 13.77
CA GLN A 407 15.45 15.33 13.44
C GLN A 407 15.74 15.32 11.93
N ALA A 408 14.71 15.31 11.08
CA ALA A 408 14.82 15.12 9.64
C ALA A 408 14.58 16.41 8.85
N ILE A 409 15.33 16.56 7.77
CA ILE A 409 15.23 17.69 6.84
C ILE A 409 15.18 17.12 5.41
N LEU A 410 14.21 17.54 4.62
CA LEU A 410 14.17 17.34 3.17
C LEU A 410 14.36 18.69 2.48
N VAL A 411 15.41 18.81 1.66
CA VAL A 411 15.67 19.99 0.84
C VAL A 411 15.41 19.63 -0.62
N LEU A 412 14.48 20.34 -1.25
CA LEU A 412 14.17 20.22 -2.67
C LEU A 412 14.70 21.44 -3.41
N LYS A 413 15.39 21.23 -4.54
CA LYS A 413 15.84 22.29 -5.43
C LYS A 413 15.32 22.05 -6.84
N PHE A 414 14.55 23.00 -7.36
CA PHE A 414 14.09 22.99 -8.75
C PHE A 414 15.20 23.52 -9.65
N LEU A 415 15.78 22.61 -10.44
CA LEU A 415 16.84 22.91 -11.40
C LEU A 415 16.27 23.36 -12.75
N PHE A 416 15.07 22.89 -13.09
CA PHE A 416 14.33 23.27 -14.29
C PHE A 416 12.81 23.06 -14.07
N PRO A 417 11.93 23.89 -14.66
CA PRO A 417 12.22 25.08 -15.47
C PRO A 417 12.71 26.26 -14.62
N GLU A 418 13.23 27.31 -15.26
CA GLU A 418 13.78 28.46 -14.54
C GLU A 418 12.69 29.31 -13.87
N ASP A 419 11.55 29.46 -14.55
CA ASP A 419 10.46 30.37 -14.23
C ASP A 419 9.29 29.61 -13.59
N LEU A 420 9.16 29.76 -12.26
CA LEU A 420 8.20 29.02 -11.45
C LEU A 420 7.46 29.92 -10.47
N GLU A 421 6.16 29.66 -10.31
CA GLU A 421 5.35 30.25 -9.24
C GLU A 421 5.19 29.26 -8.09
N PHE A 422 5.45 29.71 -6.86
CA PHE A 422 5.31 28.90 -5.65
C PHE A 422 4.17 29.40 -4.78
N SER A 423 3.30 28.48 -4.38
CA SER A 423 2.21 28.70 -3.42
C SER A 423 2.12 27.53 -2.46
N GLN A 424 1.68 27.77 -1.22
CA GLN A 424 1.34 26.71 -0.29
C GLN A 424 0.11 27.07 0.54
N THR A 425 -0.62 26.06 1.00
CA THR A 425 -1.79 26.19 1.86
C THR A 425 -1.84 25.06 2.87
N ASN A 426 -2.52 25.25 4.00
CA ASN A 426 -2.88 24.20 4.95
C ASN A 426 -4.35 23.76 4.84
N LYS A 427 -5.06 24.21 3.78
CA LYS A 427 -6.48 23.94 3.59
C LYS A 427 -6.71 22.77 2.65
N PHE A 428 -7.59 21.87 3.09
CA PHE A 428 -8.19 20.86 2.25
C PHE A 428 -9.32 21.47 1.42
N ILE A 429 -9.68 20.85 0.29
CA ILE A 429 -10.90 21.22 -0.45
C ILE A 429 -12.14 21.01 0.43
N THR A 430 -12.18 19.86 1.09
CA THR A 430 -13.24 19.50 2.03
C THR A 430 -12.56 19.04 3.31
N GLU A 431 -12.84 19.69 4.43
CA GLU A 431 -12.23 19.34 5.71
C GLU A 431 -12.66 17.93 6.18
N PRO A 432 -11.77 17.17 6.84
CA PRO A 432 -12.09 15.83 7.33
C PRO A 432 -13.06 15.83 8.52
N GLY A 433 -13.36 17.00 9.09
CA GLY A 433 -14.26 17.17 10.22
C GLY A 433 -13.65 16.67 11.53
N LEU A 434 -14.50 16.20 12.44
CA LEU A 434 -14.07 15.50 13.65
C LEU A 434 -14.14 13.98 13.41
N SER A 435 -13.23 13.24 14.02
CA SER A 435 -13.21 11.77 13.96
C SER A 435 -13.56 11.11 15.28
N TYR A 436 -13.57 9.77 15.25
CA TYR A 436 -13.49 8.92 16.44
C TYR A 436 -12.03 8.81 16.94
N PRO A 437 -11.78 8.86 18.26
CA PRO A 437 -12.76 9.16 19.32
C PRO A 437 -13.29 10.60 19.22
N GLU A 438 -14.57 10.79 19.55
CA GLU A 438 -15.32 12.03 19.36
C GLU A 438 -14.54 13.25 19.87
N GLY A 439 -14.40 14.27 19.03
CA GLY A 439 -13.59 15.45 19.33
C GLY A 439 -12.14 15.37 18.85
N TYR A 440 -11.70 14.27 18.22
CA TYR A 440 -10.40 14.24 17.55
C TYR A 440 -10.38 15.21 16.37
N ALA A 441 -9.63 16.31 16.55
CA ALA A 441 -9.32 17.25 15.48
C ALA A 441 -8.13 16.73 14.68
N TYR A 442 -8.34 16.54 13.38
CA TYR A 442 -7.26 16.20 12.48
C TYR A 442 -6.25 17.36 12.41
N PRO A 443 -4.94 17.09 12.61
CA PRO A 443 -3.93 18.12 12.43
C PRO A 443 -3.95 18.71 11.03
N ASP A 444 -3.50 19.96 10.89
CA ASP A 444 -3.27 20.53 9.58
C ASP A 444 -2.18 19.75 8.85
N GLN A 445 -2.29 19.70 7.52
CA GLN A 445 -1.22 19.28 6.62
C GLN A 445 -0.95 20.40 5.63
N TRP A 446 0.27 20.46 5.08
CA TRP A 446 0.68 21.53 4.18
C TRP A 446 0.83 21.03 2.76
N HIS A 447 0.42 21.87 1.81
CA HIS A 447 0.27 21.51 0.41
C HIS A 447 0.92 22.59 -0.45
N LEU A 448 2.05 22.25 -1.06
CA LEU A 448 2.79 23.10 -1.99
C LEU A 448 2.30 22.82 -3.41
N ARG A 449 2.16 23.91 -4.17
CA ARG A 449 2.01 23.90 -5.61
C ARG A 449 3.10 24.77 -6.24
N VAL A 450 3.83 24.17 -7.18
CA VAL A 450 4.85 24.84 -7.99
C VAL A 450 4.40 24.80 -9.46
N SER A 451 4.06 25.96 -10.00
CA SER A 451 3.40 26.07 -11.31
C SER A 451 4.33 26.67 -12.36
N THR A 452 4.23 26.17 -13.60
CA THR A 452 4.82 26.84 -14.76
C THR A 452 4.16 28.20 -14.97
N LEU A 453 4.94 29.26 -15.19
CA LEU A 453 4.37 30.61 -15.44
C LEU A 453 3.59 30.69 -16.76
N ASN A 454 4.11 30.06 -17.80
CA ASN A 454 3.52 30.07 -19.14
C ASN A 454 2.88 28.72 -19.46
N LYS A 455 1.80 28.75 -20.23
CA LYS A 455 1.21 27.54 -20.81
C LYS A 455 2.10 27.00 -21.93
N SER A 456 2.29 25.70 -21.99
CA SER A 456 3.09 25.05 -23.04
C SER A 456 2.55 23.66 -23.37
N LYS A 457 2.82 23.18 -24.60
CA LYS A 457 2.48 21.80 -24.98
C LYS A 457 3.39 20.79 -24.28
N ALA A 458 4.65 21.13 -24.04
CA ALA A 458 5.60 20.27 -23.34
C ALA A 458 6.23 21.01 -22.16
N ALA A 459 6.55 20.26 -21.11
CA ALA A 459 7.28 20.75 -19.96
C ALA A 459 8.20 19.66 -19.40
N SER A 460 9.22 20.09 -18.67
CA SER A 460 9.99 19.19 -17.83
C SER A 460 10.19 19.81 -16.46
N PHE A 461 10.17 18.98 -15.43
CA PHE A 461 10.64 19.38 -14.10
C PHE A 461 11.88 18.56 -13.77
N ILE A 462 12.95 19.22 -13.36
CA ILE A 462 14.15 18.57 -12.84
C ILE A 462 14.31 19.02 -11.39
N VAL A 463 14.07 18.10 -10.45
CA VAL A 463 14.04 18.41 -9.02
C VAL A 463 15.01 17.50 -8.28
N ARG A 464 16.02 18.09 -7.65
CA ARG A 464 16.91 17.36 -6.74
C ARG A 464 16.34 17.42 -5.34
N MET A 465 16.32 16.29 -4.64
CA MET A 465 15.82 16.16 -3.27
C MET A 465 16.87 15.49 -2.40
N LYS A 466 17.28 16.14 -1.32
CA LYS A 466 18.31 15.63 -0.40
C LYS A 466 17.78 15.55 1.03
N VAL A 467 17.90 14.36 1.62
CA VAL A 467 17.51 14.09 3.00
C VAL A 467 18.72 14.28 3.93
N ARG A 468 18.54 14.98 5.05
CA ARG A 468 19.60 15.30 6.03
C ARG A 468 19.08 15.21 7.45
N SER A 469 19.98 14.97 8.41
CA SER A 469 19.68 15.10 9.84
C SER A 469 19.99 16.52 10.31
N VAL A 470 19.20 17.04 11.24
CA VAL A 470 19.46 18.30 11.95
C VAL A 470 20.84 18.29 12.64
N LYS A 471 21.30 17.13 13.15
CA LYS A 471 22.61 17.00 13.80
C LYS A 471 23.78 17.31 12.86
N ASN A 472 23.66 16.97 11.58
CA ASN A 472 24.70 17.20 10.57
C ASN A 472 24.75 18.65 10.07
N GLN A 473 23.75 19.48 10.40
CA GLN A 473 23.74 20.90 10.02
C GLN A 473 24.74 21.73 10.85
N LYS A 474 25.04 21.30 12.10
CA LYS A 474 26.03 21.96 12.97
C LYS A 474 27.48 21.69 12.57
N LEU A 475 27.76 20.59 11.86
CA LEU A 475 29.12 20.24 11.42
C LEU A 475 29.50 20.96 10.11
N MET A 476 28.53 21.33 9.27
CA MET A 476 28.78 22.08 8.02
C MET A 476 28.74 23.61 8.18
N SER A 477 28.41 24.14 9.36
CA SER A 477 28.57 25.57 9.64
C SER A 477 29.99 25.95 10.07
N SER A 478 30.93 25.00 10.11
CA SER A 478 32.31 25.22 10.58
C SER A 478 33.43 24.81 9.61
N GLU A 479 33.14 24.31 8.40
CA GLU A 479 34.19 23.94 7.44
C GLU A 479 33.87 24.42 6.00
N GLU A 480 34.59 25.48 5.64
CA GLU A 480 35.21 25.79 4.33
C GLU A 480 34.37 25.79 3.03
N TYR A 481 34.18 27.02 2.53
CA TYR A 481 34.34 27.33 1.10
C TYR A 481 35.84 27.26 0.74
N PRO A 482 36.22 26.60 -0.37
CA PRO A 482 37.23 27.11 -1.28
C PRO A 482 36.64 28.21 -2.19
#